data_AF-A0A480BPC5-F1
#
_entry.id   AF-A0A480BPC5-F1
#
_cell.length_a   1.000
_cell.length_b   1.000
_cell.length_c   1.000
_cell.angle_alpha   90.00
_cell.angle_beta   90.00
_cell.angle_gamma   90.00
#
_symmetry.space_group_name_H-M   'P 1'
#
loop_
_entity.id
_entity.type
_entity.pdbx_description
1 polymer ?
#
loop_
_entity_poly.entity_id
_entity_poly.type
_entity_poly.pdbx_seq_one_letter_code
_entity_poly.pdbx_strand_id
1 'polypeptide(L)'
;MGIRTGAQYIASLRDDRALYIGGERVADVPRHVPLAGILASIGAHYDAFHQPDLQADYTYPSPKDGRPVSNSFLPARTWDQVQQRLRG
;
A
#
# COMPACT_ATOMS: atom_id res chain seq x y z
N MET A 1 -1.71 12.54 0.72
CA MET A 1 -0.60 11.79 0.09
C MET A 1 -1.26 10.76 -0.80
N GLY A 2 -0.97 10.76 -2.10
CA GLY A 2 -1.68 9.89 -3.06
C GLY A 2 -1.33 8.41 -2.90
N ILE A 3 -1.95 7.56 -3.72
CA ILE A 3 -1.56 6.15 -3.86
C ILE A 3 -0.05 6.03 -4.17
N ARG A 4 0.60 5.03 -3.56
CA ARG A 4 2.00 4.70 -3.84
C ARG A 4 2.07 3.49 -4.76
N THR A 5 3.06 3.44 -5.63
CA THR A 5 3.41 2.18 -6.32
C THR A 5 4.12 1.22 -5.38
N GLY A 6 4.18 -0.06 -5.74
CA GLY A 6 4.94 -1.07 -5.00
C GLY A 6 6.41 -0.68 -4.87
N ALA A 7 7.00 -0.13 -5.93
CA ALA A 7 8.36 0.39 -5.91
C ALA A 7 8.55 1.55 -4.91
N GLN A 8 7.60 2.50 -4.86
CA GLN A 8 7.62 3.59 -3.89
C GLN A 8 7.44 3.10 -2.45
N TYR A 9 6.57 2.11 -2.23
CA TYR A 9 6.43 1.46 -0.93
C TYR A 9 7.75 0.80 -0.49
N ILE A 10 8.34 -0.05 -1.34
CA ILE A 10 9.60 -0.74 -1.02
C ILE A 10 10.73 0.27 -0.77
N ALA A 11 10.84 1.33 -1.58
CA ALA A 11 11.81 2.38 -1.36
C ALA A 11 11.62 3.10 -0.02
N SER A 12 10.37 3.29 0.43
CA SER A 12 10.05 3.92 1.72
C SER A 12 10.48 3.10 2.94
N LEU A 13 10.83 1.82 2.75
CA LEU A 13 11.36 0.96 3.81
C LEU A 13 12.86 1.16 4.05
N ARG A 14 13.54 1.96 3.22
CA ARG A 14 14.94 2.39 3.42
C ARG A 14 14.97 3.62 4.32
N ASP A 15 14.55 3.44 5.57
CA ASP A 15 14.59 4.46 6.61
C ASP A 15 15.44 3.99 7.80
N ASP A 16 15.48 4.78 8.86
CA ASP A 16 16.29 4.50 10.05
C ASP A 16 15.67 3.47 11.01
N ARG A 17 14.73 2.64 10.54
CA ARG A 17 14.11 1.61 11.40
C ARG A 17 15.15 0.61 11.92
N ALA A 18 14.96 0.19 13.16
CA ALA A 18 15.73 -0.88 13.77
C ALA A 18 14.94 -2.19 13.71
N LEU A 19 15.33 -3.09 12.82
CA LEU A 19 14.75 -4.42 12.67
C LEU A 19 15.81 -5.48 12.98
N TYR A 20 15.44 -6.51 13.73
CA TYR A 20 16.32 -7.63 14.09
C TYR A 20 15.65 -8.95 13.71
N ILE A 21 16.37 -9.81 13.00
CA ILE A 21 15.88 -11.13 12.56
C ILE A 21 16.99 -12.15 12.85
N GLY A 22 16.67 -13.22 13.58
CA GLY A 22 17.65 -14.24 13.94
C GLY A 22 18.79 -13.74 14.86
N GLY A 23 18.53 -12.69 15.65
CA GLY A 23 19.54 -12.07 16.53
C GLY A 23 20.42 -11.01 15.85
N GLU A 24 20.33 -10.86 14.52
CA GLU A 24 21.13 -9.91 13.75
C GLU A 24 20.31 -8.67 13.36
N ARG A 25 20.97 -7.50 13.31
CA ARG A 25 20.35 -6.27 12.81
C ARG A 25 20.25 -6.31 11.28
N VAL A 26 19.05 -6.06 10.76
CA VAL A 26 18.82 -5.96 9.32
C VAL A 26 19.30 -4.59 8.83
N ALA A 27 20.35 -4.57 8.01
CA ALA A 27 20.94 -3.34 7.48
C ALA A 27 20.18 -2.74 6.28
N ASP A 28 19.53 -3.57 5.46
CA ASP A 28 18.76 -3.14 4.28
C ASP A 28 17.50 -4.00 4.18
N VAL A 29 16.37 -3.45 4.65
CA VAL A 29 15.09 -4.16 4.72
C VAL A 29 14.63 -4.65 3.33
N PRO A 30 14.58 -3.81 2.28
CA PRO A 30 14.26 -4.25 0.92
C PRO A 30 15.11 -5.39 0.36
N ARG A 31 16.35 -5.54 0.81
CA ARG A 31 17.26 -6.59 0.33
C ARG A 31 17.34 -7.81 1.24
N HIS A 32 16.64 -7.82 2.37
CA HIS A 32 16.71 -8.92 3.32
C HIS A 32 15.90 -10.12 2.80
N VAL A 33 16.58 -11.21 2.45
CA VAL A 33 15.99 -12.40 1.79
C VAL A 33 14.76 -12.96 2.53
N PRO A 34 14.76 -13.11 3.88
CA PRO A 34 13.57 -13.55 4.61
C PRO A 34 12.31 -12.70 4.41
N LEU A 35 12.46 -11.42 4.02
CA LEU A 35 11.34 -10.52 3.79
C LEU A 35 10.93 -10.42 2.31
N ALA A 36 11.71 -10.98 1.39
CA ALA A 36 11.48 -10.79 -0.04
C ALA A 36 10.07 -11.19 -0.48
N GLY A 37 9.54 -12.31 0.04
CA GLY A 37 8.19 -12.79 -0.27
C GLY A 37 7.10 -11.80 0.18
N ILE A 38 7.13 -11.38 1.45
CA ILE A 38 6.11 -10.46 1.98
C ILE A 38 6.21 -9.07 1.34
N LEU A 39 7.42 -8.59 1.05
CA LEU A 39 7.62 -7.31 0.38
C LEU A 39 7.09 -7.33 -1.06
N ALA A 40 7.25 -8.45 -1.78
CA ALA A 40 6.67 -8.63 -3.09
C ALA A 40 5.14 -8.62 -3.03
N SER A 41 4.52 -9.33 -2.08
CA SER A 41 3.06 -9.36 -1.92
C SER A 41 2.48 -7.99 -1.58
N ILE A 42 3.08 -7.25 -0.65
CA ILE A 42 2.63 -5.90 -0.30
C ILE A 42 2.88 -4.92 -1.46
N GLY A 43 4.03 -5.03 -2.14
CA GLY A 43 4.33 -4.23 -3.32
C GLY A 43 3.28 -4.41 -4.42
N ALA A 44 2.91 -5.65 -4.72
CA ALA A 44 1.86 -5.95 -5.70
C ALA A 44 0.50 -5.37 -5.32
N HIS A 45 0.15 -5.34 -4.03
CA HIS A 45 -1.08 -4.69 -3.56
C HIS A 45 -1.07 -3.16 -3.83
N TYR A 46 0.06 -2.50 -3.62
CA TYR A 46 0.22 -1.07 -3.98
C TYR A 46 0.14 -0.84 -5.50
N ASP A 47 0.71 -1.75 -6.31
CA ASP A 47 0.61 -1.68 -7.77
C ASP A 47 -0.82 -1.92 -8.27
N ALA A 48 -1.63 -2.71 -7.55
CA ALA A 48 -3.04 -2.94 -7.87
C ALA A 48 -3.87 -1.62 -7.89
N PHE A 49 -3.48 -0.62 -7.08
CA PHE A 49 -4.18 0.68 -7.04
C PHE A 49 -4.04 1.46 -8.35
N HIS A 50 -3.07 1.08 -9.18
CA HIS A 50 -2.76 1.70 -10.47
C HIS A 50 -3.32 0.90 -11.65
N GLN A 51 -3.91 -0.28 -11.42
CA GLN A 51 -4.52 -1.08 -12.47
C GLN A 51 -5.85 -0.45 -12.89
N PRO A 52 -6.04 -0.08 -14.17
CA PRO A 52 -7.25 0.61 -14.63
C PRO A 52 -8.54 -0.10 -14.24
N ASP A 53 -8.55 -1.44 -14.32
CA ASP A 53 -9.73 -2.27 -14.04
C ASP A 53 -10.09 -2.33 -12.55
N LEU A 54 -9.13 -2.05 -11.66
CA LEU A 54 -9.32 -2.13 -10.20
C LEU A 54 -9.43 -0.75 -9.53
N GLN A 55 -8.88 0.28 -10.17
CA GLN A 55 -8.68 1.59 -9.55
C GLN A 55 -9.97 2.23 -9.03
N ALA A 56 -11.10 2.03 -9.71
CA ALA A 56 -12.40 2.55 -9.29
C ALA A 56 -12.90 1.93 -7.97
N ASP A 57 -12.65 0.63 -7.75
CA ASP A 57 -13.03 -0.04 -6.50
C ASP A 57 -11.98 0.19 -5.40
N TYR A 58 -10.70 0.24 -5.75
CA TYR A 58 -9.57 0.33 -4.81
C TYR A 58 -9.28 1.75 -4.33
N THR A 59 -9.79 2.78 -5.00
CA THR A 59 -9.47 4.17 -4.67
C THR A 59 -10.69 5.09 -4.67
N TYR A 60 -10.57 6.23 -4.00
CA TYR A 60 -11.53 7.33 -4.05
C TYR A 60 -10.81 8.68 -4.07
N PRO A 61 -11.44 9.77 -4.55
CA PRO A 61 -10.82 11.08 -4.56
C PRO A 61 -10.67 11.61 -3.13
N SER A 62 -9.43 11.97 -2.78
CA SER A 62 -9.09 12.64 -1.52
C SER A 62 -9.92 13.92 -1.34
N PRO A 63 -10.60 14.11 -0.20
CA PRO A 63 -11.35 15.34 0.08
C PRO A 63 -10.46 16.60 0.13
N LYS A 64 -9.15 16.42 0.31
CA LYS A 64 -8.19 17.53 0.45
C LYS A 64 -7.76 18.11 -0.91
N ASP A 65 -7.56 17.26 -1.91
CA ASP A 65 -6.86 17.64 -3.15
C ASP A 65 -7.32 16.85 -4.38
N GLY A 66 -8.37 16.02 -4.27
CA GLY A 66 -8.94 15.23 -5.37
C GLY A 66 -8.08 14.07 -5.86
N ARG A 67 -6.84 13.93 -5.36
CA ARG A 67 -5.95 12.84 -5.76
C ARG A 67 -6.48 11.48 -5.28
N PRO A 68 -6.30 10.39 -6.05
CA PRO A 68 -6.74 9.07 -5.62
C PRO A 68 -6.00 8.64 -4.35
N VAL A 69 -6.74 8.11 -3.39
CA VAL A 69 -6.27 7.49 -2.15
C VAL A 69 -7.00 6.17 -1.95
N SER A 70 -6.39 5.24 -1.20
CA SER A 70 -6.99 3.92 -0.97
C SER A 70 -8.39 4.01 -0.36
N ASN A 71 -9.32 3.21 -0.90
CA ASN A 71 -10.69 3.04 -0.41
C ASN A 71 -10.75 2.59 1.07
N SER A 72 -9.68 2.01 1.62
CA SER A 72 -9.62 1.63 3.04
C SER A 72 -9.78 2.83 3.98
N PHE A 73 -9.43 4.03 3.50
CA PHE A 73 -9.62 5.29 4.23
C PHE A 73 -10.97 5.96 3.94
N LEU A 74 -11.81 5.41 3.05
CA LEU A 74 -13.11 5.96 2.70
C LEU A 74 -14.02 6.00 3.94
N PRO A 75 -14.44 7.20 4.40
CA PRO A 75 -15.43 7.31 5.46
C PRO A 75 -16.81 6.98 4.88
N ALA A 76 -17.11 5.69 4.72
CA ALA A 76 -18.33 5.20 4.12
C ALA A 76 -19.56 5.62 4.95
N ARG A 77 -20.48 6.36 4.31
CA ARG A 77 -21.74 6.86 4.87
C ARG A 77 -22.96 6.33 4.13
N THR A 78 -22.76 5.74 2.96
CA THR A 78 -23.79 5.09 2.16
C THR A 78 -23.47 3.62 1.94
N TRP A 79 -24.47 2.81 1.60
CA TRP A 79 -24.27 1.40 1.32
C TRP A 79 -23.33 1.17 0.13
N ASP A 80 -23.43 1.99 -0.92
CA ASP A 80 -22.54 1.89 -2.08
C ASP A 80 -21.07 2.09 -1.70
N GLN A 81 -20.79 3.01 -0.77
CA GLN A 81 -19.45 3.23 -0.24
C GLN A 81 -18.98 2.07 0.64
N VAL A 82 -19.88 1.44 1.39
CA VAL A 82 -19.57 0.21 2.13
C VAL A 82 -19.22 -0.91 1.15
N GLN A 83 -20.02 -1.08 0.10
CA GLN A 83 -19.77 -2.09 -0.94
C GLN A 83 -18.43 -1.86 -1.65
N GLN A 84 -18.06 -0.61 -1.94
CA GLN A 84 -16.75 -0.27 -2.50
C GLN A 84 -15.61 -0.72 -1.59
N ARG A 85 -15.72 -0.50 -0.27
CA ARG A 85 -14.72 -0.93 0.73
C ARG A 85 -14.61 -2.45 0.90
N LEU A 86 -15.62 -3.20 0.51
CA LEU A 86 -15.63 -4.66 0.61
C LEU A 86 -15.07 -5.34 -0.64
N ARG A 87 -15.11 -4.67 -1.80
CA ARG A 87 -14.62 -5.20 -3.08
C ARG A 87 -13.12 -5.01 -3.28
N GLY A 88 -12.58 -3.86 -2.91
CA GLY A 88 -11.14 -3.55 -2.96
C GLY A 88 -10.51 -3.64 -1.59
#